data_AF-A0A0V1JBR4-F1
#
_entry.id   AF-A0A0V1JBR4-F1
#
_cell.length_a   1.000
_cell.length_b   1.000
_cell.length_c   1.000
_cell.angle_alpha   90.00
_cell.angle_beta   90.00
_cell.angle_gamma   90.00
#
_symmetry.space_group_name_H-M   'P 1'
#
loop_
_entity.id
_entity.type
_entity.pdbx_description
1 polymer ?
#
loop_
_entity_poly.entity_id
_entity_poly.type
_entity_poly.pdbx_seq_one_letter_code
_entity_poly.pdbx_strand_id
1 'polypeptide(L)'
;MLNVNITIPPIFEFERFGNFEKMLRLTAYCKRFVSNCKALPERRKLGELTSEEMITSEKYWLKAVQRNNGRALRKENRLKTLDPFLDED
;
A
#
# COMPACT_ATOMS: atom_id res chain seq x y z
N MET A 1 -7.05 11.59 26.25
CA MET A 1 -7.25 10.56 25.21
C MET A 1 -5.88 10.19 24.67
N LEU A 2 -5.43 8.94 24.89
CA LEU A 2 -4.11 8.52 24.40
C LEU A 2 -4.16 8.45 22.88
N ASN A 3 -3.41 9.32 22.22
CA ASN A 3 -3.25 9.34 20.77
C ASN A 3 -2.32 8.18 20.39
N VAL A 4 -2.84 6.95 20.43
CA VAL A 4 -2.08 5.76 20.06
C VAL A 4 -1.87 5.84 18.56
N ASN A 5 -0.66 6.21 18.14
CA ASN A 5 -0.29 6.30 16.74
C ASN A 5 -0.14 4.86 16.19
N ILE A 6 -1.28 4.17 16.00
CA ILE A 6 -1.34 2.77 15.58
C ILE A 6 -0.63 2.66 14.24
N THR A 7 0.49 1.97 14.25
CA THR A 7 1.27 1.67 13.05
C THR A 7 0.78 0.32 12.59
N ILE A 8 -0.14 0.33 11.63
CA ILE A 8 -0.62 -0.90 11.00
C ILE A 8 0.54 -1.42 10.15
N PRO A 9 1.07 -2.63 10.45
CA PRO A 9 2.11 -3.22 9.64
C PRO A 9 1.61 -3.44 8.19
N PRO A 10 2.51 -3.44 7.20
CA PRO A 10 2.13 -3.75 5.83
C PRO A 10 1.50 -5.15 5.77
N ILE A 11 0.59 -5.37 4.81
CA ILE A 11 -0.11 -6.66 4.63
C ILE A 11 0.89 -7.82 4.46
N PHE A 12 2.07 -7.54 3.91
CA PHE A 12 3.11 -8.51 3.65
C PHE A 12 4.51 -7.99 4.02
N GLU A 13 5.48 -8.89 4.12
CA GLU A 13 6.90 -8.54 4.13
C GLU A 13 7.42 -8.61 2.70
N PHE A 14 7.96 -7.50 2.18
CA PHE A 14 8.37 -7.39 0.78
C PHE A 14 9.46 -8.42 0.43
N GLU A 15 10.42 -8.66 1.32
CA GLU A 15 11.55 -9.55 1.06
C GLU A 15 11.13 -11.00 0.81
N ARG A 16 9.93 -11.38 1.25
CA ARG A 16 9.38 -12.73 1.05
C ARG A 16 8.86 -12.95 -0.37
N PHE A 17 8.76 -11.89 -1.18
CA PHE A 17 8.31 -11.96 -2.56
C PHE A 17 9.49 -11.68 -3.48
N GLY A 18 9.93 -12.69 -4.24
CA GLY A 18 10.97 -12.52 -5.26
C GLY A 18 10.53 -11.69 -6.49
N ASN A 19 9.32 -11.14 -6.50
CA ASN A 19 8.77 -10.34 -7.60
C ASN A 19 7.74 -9.33 -7.06
N PHE A 20 7.96 -8.04 -7.37
CA PHE A 20 7.06 -6.95 -6.98
C PHE A 20 5.65 -7.08 -7.55
N GLU A 21 5.52 -7.42 -8.84
CA GLU A 21 4.22 -7.61 -9.49
C GLU A 21 3.40 -8.71 -8.80
N LYS A 22 4.06 -9.81 -8.43
CA LYS A 22 3.42 -10.92 -7.70
C LYS A 22 2.86 -10.44 -6.35
N MET A 23 3.63 -9.62 -5.63
CA MET A 23 3.19 -9.02 -4.37
C MET A 23 2.02 -8.06 -4.59
N LEU A 24 2.03 -7.24 -5.65
CA LEU A 24 0.92 -6.36 -6.01
C LEU A 24 -0.36 -7.16 -6.30
N ARG A 25 -0.27 -8.24 -7.09
CA ARG A 25 -1.41 -9.12 -7.42
C ARG A 25 -2.01 -9.75 -6.16
N LEU A 26 -1.17 -10.28 -5.26
CA LEU A 26 -1.66 -10.85 -4.00
C LEU A 26 -2.32 -9.80 -3.12
N THR A 27 -1.74 -8.60 -3.04
CA THR A 27 -2.34 -7.47 -2.32
C THR A 27 -3.72 -7.12 -2.88
N ALA A 28 -3.84 -7.09 -4.21
CA ALA A 28 -5.10 -6.81 -4.89
C ALA A 28 -6.16 -7.88 -4.59
N TYR A 29 -5.79 -9.16 -4.65
CA TYR A 29 -6.70 -10.26 -4.29
C TYR A 29 -7.14 -10.21 -2.82
N CYS A 30 -6.24 -9.92 -1.88
CA CYS A 30 -6.62 -9.75 -0.48
C CYS A 30 -7.62 -8.60 -0.30
N LYS A 31 -7.39 -7.45 -0.95
CA LYS A 31 -8.33 -6.32 -0.91
C LYS A 31 -9.67 -6.67 -1.54
N ARG A 32 -9.67 -7.33 -2.70
CA ARG A 32 -10.89 -7.82 -3.36
C ARG A 32 -11.64 -8.79 -2.46
N PHE A 33 -10.96 -9.72 -1.80
CA PHE A 33 -11.57 -10.67 -0.88
C PHE A 33 -12.31 -9.94 0.25
N VAL A 34 -11.65 -9.01 0.93
CA VAL A 34 -12.27 -8.20 2.00
C VAL A 34 -13.48 -7.41 1.47
N SER A 35 -13.39 -6.86 0.26
CA SER A 35 -14.52 -6.17 -0.38
C SER A 35 -15.68 -7.14 -0.67
N ASN A 36 -15.39 -8.30 -1.25
CA ASN A 36 -16.38 -9.33 -1.58
C ASN A 36 -17.07 -9.91 -0.34
N CYS A 37 -16.37 -10.04 0.80
CA CYS A 37 -16.97 -10.45 2.07
C CYS A 37 -18.07 -9.48 2.55
N LYS A 38 -17.98 -8.21 2.17
CA LYS A 38 -18.96 -7.16 2.50
C LYS A 38 -20.03 -6.99 1.43
N ALA A 39 -19.88 -7.65 0.28
CA ALA A 39 -20.77 -7.53 -0.86
C ALA A 39 -21.78 -8.69 -0.91
N LEU A 40 -22.98 -8.39 -1.43
CA LEU A 40 -23.94 -9.41 -1.85
C LEU A 40 -23.33 -10.33 -2.92
N PRO A 41 -23.72 -11.61 -2.98
CA PRO A 41 -23.12 -12.58 -3.92
C PRO A 41 -23.04 -12.11 -5.37
N GLU A 42 -24.07 -11.42 -5.86
CA GLU A 42 -24.21 -10.94 -7.23
C GLU A 42 -23.28 -9.77 -7.55
N ARG A 43 -22.77 -9.07 -6.53
CA ARG A 43 -21.85 -7.94 -6.65
C ARG A 43 -20.40 -8.32 -6.41
N ARG A 44 -20.12 -9.59 -6.11
CA ARG A 44 -18.74 -10.04 -5.86
C ARG A 44 -17.96 -10.00 -7.16
N LYS A 45 -16.78 -9.41 -7.10
CA LYS A 45 -15.83 -9.41 -8.22
C LYS A 45 -15.20 -10.79 -8.34
N LEU A 46 -15.33 -11.42 -9.50
CA LEU A 46 -14.77 -12.72 -9.84
C LEU A 46 -13.84 -12.60 -11.06
N GLY A 47 -12.99 -13.60 -11.28
CA GLY A 47 -12.07 -13.64 -12.44
C GLY A 47 -10.77 -12.85 -12.24
N GLU A 48 -10.19 -12.39 -13.35
CA GLU A 48 -8.90 -11.68 -13.37
C GLU A 48 -8.94 -10.34 -12.64
N LEU A 49 -7.78 -9.88 -12.16
CA LEU A 49 -7.64 -8.56 -11.53
C LEU A 49 -7.85 -7.45 -12.55
N THR A 50 -8.56 -6.40 -12.16
CA THR A 50 -8.68 -5.21 -13.00
C THR A 50 -7.44 -4.33 -12.85
N SER A 51 -7.15 -3.50 -13.85
CA SER A 51 -6.06 -2.52 -13.77
C SER A 51 -6.23 -1.58 -12.58
N GLU A 52 -7.47 -1.22 -12.22
CA GLU A 52 -7.77 -0.38 -11.06
C GLU A 52 -7.37 -1.05 -9.73
N GLU A 53 -7.59 -2.35 -9.59
CA GLU A 53 -7.18 -3.08 -8.38
C GLU A 53 -5.65 -3.21 -8.28
N MET A 54 -4.98 -3.35 -9.42
CA MET A 54 -3.52 -3.31 -9.49
C MET A 54 -2.96 -1.95 -9.08
N ILE A 55 -3.48 -0.86 -9.66
CA ILE A 55 -3.09 0.53 -9.33
C ILE A 55 -3.35 0.83 -7.84
N THR A 56 -4.48 0.37 -7.30
CA THR A 56 -4.83 0.55 -5.88
C THR A 56 -3.88 -0.22 -4.95
N SER A 57 -3.34 -1.34 -5.41
CA SER A 57 -2.37 -2.13 -4.67
C SER A 57 -1.00 -1.46 -4.69
N GLU A 58 -0.58 -0.96 -5.85
CA GLU A 58 0.66 -0.18 -5.99
C GLU A 58 0.65 1.08 -5.11
N LYS A 59 -0.42 1.88 -5.19
CA LYS A 59 -0.59 3.08 -4.35
C LYS A 59 -0.52 2.77 -2.85
N TYR A 60 -1.02 1.61 -2.43
CA TYR A 60 -0.92 1.19 -1.04
C TYR A 60 0.52 0.95 -0.61
N TRP A 61 1.30 0.26 -1.45
CA TRP A 61 2.71 0.00 -1.16
C TRP A 61 3.56 1.26 -1.22
N LEU A 62 3.30 2.16 -2.17
CA LEU A 62 3.94 3.48 -2.21
C LEU A 62 3.72 4.23 -0.89
N LYS A 63 2.47 4.29 -0.41
CA LYS A 63 2.13 4.93 0.88
C LYS A 63 2.76 4.22 2.08
N ALA A 64 2.84 2.88 2.07
CA ALA A 64 3.46 2.11 3.14
C ALA A 64 4.97 2.41 3.23
N VAL A 65 5.67 2.44 2.10
CA VAL A 65 7.10 2.80 2.02
C VAL A 65 7.31 4.26 2.43
N GLN A 66 6.51 5.19 1.91
CA GLN A 66 6.56 6.61 2.30
C GLN A 66 6.35 6.79 3.81
N ARG A 67 5.43 6.04 4.43
CA ARG A 67 5.21 6.12 5.88
C ARG A 67 6.38 5.57 6.69
N ASN A 68 6.98 4.46 6.24
CA ASN A 68 8.15 3.88 6.91
C ASN A 68 9.39 4.77 6.75
N ASN A 69 9.66 5.24 5.54
CA ASN A 69 10.81 6.09 5.24
C ASN A 69 10.60 7.51 5.77
N GLY A 70 9.41 8.08 5.67
CA GLY A 70 9.05 9.38 6.24
C GLY A 70 9.33 9.48 7.75
N ARG A 71 9.20 8.36 8.47
CA ARG A 71 9.58 8.27 9.88
C ARG A 71 11.09 8.15 10.09
N ALA A 72 11.80 7.44 9.20
CA ALA A 72 13.27 7.36 9.21
C ALA A 72 13.94 8.70 8.90
N LEU A 73 13.34 9.51 8.01
CA LEU A 73 13.84 10.84 7.65
C LEU A 73 13.88 11.80 8.82
N ARG A 74 12.96 11.69 9.77
CA ARG A 74 13.01 12.51 10.99
C ARG A 74 14.26 12.26 11.82
N LYS A 75 14.91 11.09 11.71
CA LYS A 75 16.11 10.72 12.47
C LYS A 75 17.41 10.85 11.68
N GLU A 76 17.40 10.57 10.37
CA GLU A 76 18.56 10.73 9.49
C GLU A 76 18.13 11.40 8.18
N ASN A 77 18.15 12.73 8.17
CA ASN A 77 17.68 13.58 7.08
C ASN A 77 18.65 13.60 5.87
N ARG A 78 18.95 12.45 5.25
CA ARG A 78 19.68 12.42 3.97
C ARG A 78 18.84 12.91 2.78
N LEU A 79 17.52 13.03 2.91
CA LEU A 79 16.68 13.62 1.87
C LEU A 79 16.59 15.15 1.94
N LYS A 80 17.25 15.84 2.89
CA LYS A 80 17.41 17.30 2.80
C LYS A 80 18.19 17.73 1.56
N THR A 81 19.01 16.85 0.99
CA THR A 81 19.77 17.12 -0.24
C THR A 81 18.98 16.81 -1.51
N LEU A 82 17.85 16.12 -1.40
CA LEU A 82 16.95 15.96 -2.54
C LEU A 82 15.94 17.09 -2.44
N ASP A 83 16.05 18.07 -3.33
CA ASP A 83 15.08 19.15 -3.47
C ASP A 83 13.74 18.55 -3.92
N PRO A 84 12.77 18.30 -3.02
CA PRO A 84 11.59 17.55 -3.37
C PRO A 84 10.69 18.48 -4.18
N PHE A 85 10.39 18.11 -5.42
CA PHE A 85 9.41 18.81 -6.22
C PHE A 85 8.05 18.75 -5.51
N LEU A 86 7.57 19.89 -5.03
CA LEU A 86 6.23 20.06 -4.49
C LEU A 86 5.33 20.37 -5.69
N ASP A 87 4.31 19.54 -5.92
CA ASP A 87 3.25 19.89 -6.87
C ASP A 87 2.60 21.19 -6.38
N GLU A 88 2.51 22.20 -7.24
CA GLU A 88 1.81 23.46 -6.93
C GLU A 88 0.31 23.18 -6.80
N ASP A 89 -0.32 23.74 -5.75
CA ASP A 89 -1.76 23.61 -5.43
C ASP A 89 -2.69 24.13 -6.55
#